data_AF-A0A7C0WG78-F1
#
_entry.id   AF-A0A7C0WG78-F1
#
_cell.length_a   1.000
_cell.length_b   1.000
_cell.length_c   1.000
_cell.angle_alpha   90.00
_cell.angle_beta   90.00
_cell.angle_gamma   90.00
#
_symmetry.space_group_name_H-M   'P 1'
#
loop_
_entity.id
_entity.type
_entity.pdbx_description
1 polymer ?
#
loop_
_entity_poly.entity_id
_entity_poly.type
_entity_poly.pdbx_seq_one_letter_code
_entity_poly.pdbx_strand_id
1 'polypeptide(L)'
;MSIIDWFIVGLFTALSLVVGSIYAKSAAKKGRESFFAAERNLSWWALGASTAATYQSGQGGFVMLIFLFALAGNWLWWAQWIIWMPLVAVIWSRMWSRMKIVTTAELIDIRYGGKTAYIARKVYAIAMFSFSIITIAYITGFFAKTVAPLVPIPTYRILILFGSLTMIYTLLGGLKGSVMVSVIQMGIMIAGSAIFLFMIIPQNGGWTAILDKAGMIRNRQLSLNPVSDITPPLTLLMFIILGLFFAGSPTAGEGMTAQRFMAAKSEKHAMGGQLFSALISLSLRILPLVGMGIVSITLFWSSDLAGKFGAMPAGFKFIDDPAYVWGELIKASRLPAGFVGILVGTEVLAFMSTLSALLNWGSSFIVNDIYRELWPLRSEKQEVVMSRLTTLFSFILASFVAILFVDDMVSWFIFINSVVVIFWLPLAYFRFFWPRFNAWGELAATILGIPLSVFFWFILDFEHKPIWKGTGLLFVIALLTILLMTLLTPPETEETLTGFYKRCRPPIGWKKYKKLYPGVTKDDPTFGYQFISSLYGILACFGLAMSTNAIFMENWLIVFAGLSGAVGFGYLMIKRSMF
;
A
#
# COMPACT_ATOMS: atom_id res chain seq x y z
N MET A 1 -16.48 22.52 11.98
CA MET A 1 -16.03 21.82 13.20
C MET A 1 -16.21 22.74 14.40
N SER A 2 -16.70 22.20 15.51
CA SER A 2 -16.81 22.87 16.81
C SER A 2 -15.46 22.89 17.55
N ILE A 3 -15.38 23.65 18.65
CA ILE A 3 -14.18 23.67 19.53
C ILE A 3 -13.91 22.28 20.12
N ILE A 4 -14.96 21.52 20.45
CA ILE A 4 -14.85 20.15 20.97
C ILE A 4 -14.20 19.24 19.93
N ASP A 5 -14.54 19.40 18.66
CA ASP A 5 -13.94 18.60 17.58
C ASP A 5 -12.42 18.85 17.49
N TRP A 6 -12.01 20.12 17.56
CA TRP A 6 -10.59 20.49 17.56
C TRP A 6 -9.84 19.96 18.78
N PHE A 7 -10.48 20.00 19.96
CA PHE A 7 -9.91 19.43 21.18
C PHE A 7 -9.66 17.92 21.03
N ILE A 8 -10.59 17.18 20.45
CA ILE A 8 -10.45 15.73 20.20
C ILE A 8 -9.30 15.45 19.23
N VAL A 9 -9.20 16.19 18.12
CA VAL A 9 -8.09 16.06 17.16
C VAL A 9 -6.74 16.36 17.85
N GLY A 10 -6.69 17.41 18.66
CA GLY A 10 -5.52 17.76 19.46
C GLY A 10 -5.14 16.66 20.45
N LEU A 11 -6.11 16.09 21.16
CA LEU A 11 -5.92 14.99 22.10
C LEU A 11 -5.37 13.73 21.41
N PHE A 12 -5.94 13.33 20.27
CA PHE A 12 -5.46 12.17 19.50
C PHE A 12 -4.03 12.36 19.01
N THR A 13 -3.71 13.57 18.54
CA THR A 13 -2.35 13.93 18.13
C THR A 13 -1.38 13.88 19.33
N ALA A 14 -1.78 14.45 20.47
CA ALA A 14 -0.99 14.45 21.70
C ALA A 14 -0.75 13.03 22.26
N LEU A 15 -1.77 12.17 22.27
CA LEU A 15 -1.63 10.78 22.70
C LEU A 15 -0.65 10.02 21.80
N SER A 16 -0.72 10.24 20.49
CA SER A 16 0.23 9.63 19.54
C SER A 16 1.66 10.11 19.77
N LEU A 17 1.85 11.40 20.07
CA LEU A 17 3.13 11.97 20.46
C LEU A 17 3.67 11.34 21.76
N VAL A 18 2.82 11.19 22.78
CA VAL A 18 3.21 10.60 24.07
C VAL A 18 3.64 9.15 23.88
N VAL A 19 2.80 8.31 23.25
CA VAL A 19 3.11 6.90 23.00
C VAL A 19 4.40 6.78 22.16
N GLY A 20 4.51 7.55 21.07
CA GLY A 20 5.71 7.60 20.25
C GLY A 20 6.96 7.97 21.06
N SER A 21 6.88 8.98 21.93
CA SER A 21 8.00 9.44 22.75
C SER A 21 8.44 8.43 23.83
N ILE A 22 7.52 7.65 24.39
CA ILE A 22 7.82 6.59 25.36
C ILE A 22 8.63 5.49 24.68
N TYR A 23 8.18 5.02 23.51
CA TYR A 23 8.89 3.98 22.76
C TYR A 23 10.20 4.50 22.14
N ALA A 24 10.26 5.77 21.75
CA ALA A 24 11.49 6.43 21.31
C ALA A 24 12.60 6.40 22.36
N LYS A 25 12.27 6.78 23.60
CA LYS A 25 13.19 6.74 24.74
C LYS A 25 13.66 5.31 25.04
N SER A 26 12.79 4.32 24.84
CA SER A 26 13.16 2.91 24.96
C SER A 26 14.09 2.45 23.83
N ALA A 27 13.88 2.92 22.60
CA ALA A 27 14.70 2.54 21.45
C ALA A 27 16.09 3.17 21.48
N ALA A 28 16.19 4.44 21.90
CA ALA A 28 17.46 5.15 22.05
C ALA A 28 18.42 4.48 23.05
N LYS A 29 17.89 3.76 24.05
CA LYS A 29 18.70 3.00 25.02
C LYS A 29 19.24 1.68 24.49
N LYS A 30 18.75 1.18 23.35
CA LYS A 30 19.00 -0.19 22.85
C LYS A 30 19.63 -0.27 21.45
N GLY A 31 20.02 0.86 20.86
CA GLY A 31 20.74 0.92 19.59
C GLY A 31 19.88 0.72 18.33
N ARG A 32 20.55 0.63 17.19
CA ARG A 32 19.95 0.69 15.83
C ARG A 32 18.91 -0.38 15.51
N GLU A 33 19.12 -1.62 15.96
CA GLU A 33 18.19 -2.72 15.72
C GLU A 33 16.81 -2.46 16.35
N SER A 34 16.79 -1.73 17.47
CA SER A 34 15.54 -1.28 18.08
C SER A 34 14.85 -0.17 17.27
N PHE A 35 15.60 0.66 16.55
CA PHE A 35 15.05 1.80 15.79
C PHE A 35 14.47 1.39 14.43
N PHE A 36 15.15 0.51 13.68
CA PHE A 36 14.75 0.13 12.31
C PHE A 36 14.14 -1.27 12.19
N ALA A 37 14.36 -2.19 13.13
CA ALA A 37 13.88 -3.57 13.03
C ALA A 37 12.96 -3.98 14.19
N ALA A 38 12.60 -3.04 15.07
CA ALA A 38 11.78 -3.29 16.26
C ALA A 38 12.24 -4.51 17.10
N GLU A 39 13.57 -4.70 17.21
CA GLU A 39 14.18 -5.86 17.90
C GLU A 39 13.77 -7.23 17.31
N ARG A 40 13.22 -7.27 16.08
CA ARG A 40 12.78 -8.48 15.37
C ARG A 40 11.82 -9.37 16.17
N ASN A 41 10.98 -8.74 17.00
CA ASN A 41 10.11 -9.43 17.94
C ASN A 41 8.63 -9.07 17.75
N LEU A 42 8.20 -8.77 16.51
CA LEU A 42 6.80 -8.51 16.20
C LEU A 42 5.99 -9.80 16.06
N SER A 43 4.87 -9.89 16.79
CA SER A 43 3.87 -10.95 16.65
C SER A 43 3.06 -10.76 15.36
N TRP A 44 2.38 -11.83 14.93
CA TRP A 44 1.62 -11.84 13.67
C TRP A 44 0.48 -10.81 13.69
N TRP A 45 -0.21 -10.67 14.82
CA TRP A 45 -1.34 -9.75 14.94
C TRP A 45 -0.89 -8.29 14.92
N ALA A 46 0.21 -7.95 15.60
CA ALA A 46 0.74 -6.59 15.63
C ALA A 46 1.30 -6.18 14.26
N LEU A 47 1.99 -7.12 13.60
CA LEU A 47 2.47 -6.95 12.23
C LEU A 47 1.30 -6.70 11.28
N GLY A 48 0.29 -7.58 11.29
CA GLY A 48 -0.83 -7.47 10.36
C GLY A 48 -1.71 -6.24 10.58
N ALA A 49 -1.95 -5.87 11.83
CA ALA A 49 -2.66 -4.64 12.18
C ALA A 49 -1.89 -3.38 11.72
N SER A 50 -0.58 -3.32 11.96
CA SER A 50 0.24 -2.19 11.51
C SER A 50 0.36 -2.10 9.98
N THR A 51 0.49 -3.23 9.30
CA THR A 51 0.47 -3.27 7.83
C THR A 51 -0.87 -2.77 7.29
N ALA A 52 -2.00 -3.27 7.82
CA ALA A 52 -3.33 -2.84 7.42
C ALA A 52 -3.58 -1.35 7.70
N ALA A 53 -3.10 -0.83 8.83
CA ALA A 53 -3.17 0.59 9.16
C ALA A 53 -2.45 1.47 8.14
N THR A 54 -1.31 1.00 7.60
CA THR A 54 -0.51 1.76 6.62
C THR A 54 -1.23 1.92 5.29
N TYR A 55 -2.01 0.93 4.86
CA TYR A 55 -2.81 1.07 3.66
C TYR A 55 -3.99 2.01 3.83
N GLN A 56 -4.20 2.57 5.02
CA GLN A 56 -5.41 3.34 5.33
C GLN A 56 -5.27 4.84 5.22
N SER A 57 -4.07 5.38 5.01
CA SER A 57 -3.99 6.77 4.61
C SER A 57 -4.73 6.95 3.27
N GLY A 58 -5.65 7.91 3.19
CA GLY A 58 -6.45 8.15 1.99
C GLY A 58 -7.77 7.38 1.97
N GLN A 59 -8.44 7.25 3.12
CA GLN A 59 -9.77 6.65 3.25
C GLN A 59 -10.79 7.26 2.31
N GLY A 60 -10.70 8.59 2.15
CA GLY A 60 -11.52 9.33 1.19
C GLY A 60 -11.37 8.83 -0.24
N GLY A 61 -10.28 8.13 -0.59
CA GLY A 61 -10.00 7.60 -1.92
C GLY A 61 -10.87 6.42 -2.24
N PHE A 62 -11.06 5.53 -1.28
CA PHE A 62 -12.01 4.44 -1.44
C PHE A 62 -13.44 4.98 -1.56
N VAL A 63 -13.82 5.96 -0.73
CA VAL A 63 -15.14 6.60 -0.83
C VAL A 63 -15.31 7.33 -2.17
N MET A 64 -14.29 8.03 -2.66
CA MET A 64 -14.24 8.70 -3.96
C MET A 64 -14.41 7.70 -5.11
N LEU A 65 -13.70 6.58 -5.09
CA LEU A 65 -13.78 5.59 -6.17
C LEU A 65 -15.17 4.93 -6.21
N ILE A 66 -15.79 4.65 -5.05
CA ILE A 66 -17.18 4.17 -5.01
C ILE A 66 -18.16 5.27 -5.41
N PHE A 67 -17.90 6.52 -5.02
CA PHE A 67 -18.70 7.66 -5.44
C PHE A 67 -18.65 7.86 -6.97
N LEU A 68 -17.53 7.63 -7.64
CA LEU A 68 -17.41 7.80 -9.09
C LEU A 68 -17.86 6.56 -9.88
N PHE A 69 -17.53 5.37 -9.37
CA PHE A 69 -17.64 4.11 -10.11
C PHE A 69 -18.58 3.08 -9.47
N ALA A 70 -19.29 3.44 -8.40
CA ALA A 70 -20.11 2.54 -7.59
C ALA A 70 -19.34 1.27 -7.16
N LEU A 71 -20.01 0.12 -7.03
CA LEU A 71 -19.36 -1.13 -6.61
C LEU A 71 -18.32 -1.63 -7.61
N ALA A 72 -18.43 -1.26 -8.90
CA ALA A 72 -17.40 -1.55 -9.89
C ALA A 72 -16.05 -0.90 -9.55
N GLY A 73 -16.06 0.23 -8.82
CA GLY A 73 -14.87 0.91 -8.33
C GLY A 73 -13.97 0.01 -7.48
N ASN A 74 -14.56 -0.84 -6.63
CA ASN A 74 -13.80 -1.77 -5.76
C ASN A 74 -12.84 -2.67 -6.54
N TRP A 75 -13.20 -3.04 -7.76
CA TRP A 75 -12.39 -3.93 -8.60
C TRP A 75 -11.13 -3.25 -9.15
N LEU A 76 -11.02 -1.91 -9.11
CA LEU A 76 -9.81 -1.19 -9.51
C LEU A 76 -8.61 -1.50 -8.61
N TRP A 77 -8.84 -1.83 -7.34
CA TRP A 77 -7.77 -2.23 -6.40
C TRP A 77 -7.89 -3.69 -5.95
N TRP A 78 -9.10 -4.19 -5.67
CA TRP A 78 -9.27 -5.55 -5.16
C TRP A 78 -8.82 -6.62 -6.15
N ALA A 79 -8.99 -6.42 -7.46
CA ALA A 79 -8.57 -7.41 -8.46
C ALA A 79 -7.08 -7.77 -8.30
N GLN A 80 -6.24 -6.77 -8.00
CA GLN A 80 -4.82 -6.97 -7.74
C GLN A 80 -4.58 -7.52 -6.33
N TRP A 81 -5.25 -6.93 -5.32
CA TRP A 81 -5.01 -7.23 -3.89
C TRP A 81 -5.42 -8.65 -3.47
N ILE A 82 -6.50 -9.17 -4.03
CA ILE A 82 -6.95 -10.55 -3.84
C ILE A 82 -5.86 -11.55 -4.25
N ILE A 83 -5.02 -11.19 -5.23
CA ILE A 83 -3.95 -12.04 -5.75
C ILE A 83 -2.66 -11.83 -4.97
N TRP A 84 -2.19 -10.59 -4.90
CA TRP A 84 -0.83 -10.33 -4.41
C TRP A 84 -0.68 -10.54 -2.91
N MET A 85 -1.70 -10.21 -2.09
CA MET A 85 -1.60 -10.29 -0.63
C MET A 85 -1.38 -11.71 -0.09
N PRO A 86 -2.15 -12.74 -0.50
CA PRO A 86 -1.86 -14.12 -0.09
C PRO A 86 -0.57 -14.65 -0.74
N LEU A 87 -0.25 -14.22 -1.97
CA LEU A 87 0.92 -14.71 -2.70
C LEU A 87 2.23 -14.19 -2.07
N VAL A 88 2.32 -12.90 -1.70
CA VAL A 88 3.45 -12.34 -0.94
C VAL A 88 3.55 -12.97 0.45
N ALA A 89 2.41 -13.27 1.10
CA ALA A 89 2.40 -13.91 2.41
C ALA A 89 3.03 -15.31 2.37
N VAL A 90 2.65 -16.14 1.39
CA VAL A 90 3.10 -17.54 1.34
C VAL A 90 4.55 -17.66 0.83
N ILE A 91 4.90 -16.90 -0.21
CA ILE A 91 6.18 -17.08 -0.93
C ILE A 91 7.25 -16.10 -0.44
N TRP A 92 6.98 -14.79 -0.51
CA TRP A 92 8.01 -13.77 -0.28
C TRP A 92 8.26 -13.47 1.20
N SER A 93 7.25 -13.54 2.06
CA SER A 93 7.41 -13.17 3.49
C SER A 93 8.53 -13.96 4.17
N ARG A 94 8.64 -15.26 3.84
CA ARG A 94 9.69 -16.16 4.35
C ARG A 94 11.06 -15.76 3.83
N MET A 95 11.18 -15.55 2.52
CA MET A 95 12.44 -15.13 1.90
C MET A 95 12.92 -13.81 2.49
N TRP A 96 12.04 -12.80 2.62
CA TRP A 96 12.39 -11.53 3.26
C TRP A 96 12.82 -11.71 4.72
N SER A 97 12.08 -12.51 5.50
CA SER A 97 12.42 -12.79 6.90
C SER A 97 13.83 -13.41 7.05
N ARG A 98 14.22 -14.31 6.14
CA ARG A 98 15.57 -14.94 6.11
C ARG A 98 16.69 -13.96 5.76
N MET A 99 16.39 -12.96 4.94
CA MET A 99 17.39 -12.03 4.43
C MET A 99 17.96 -11.12 5.52
N LYS A 100 17.20 -10.78 6.57
CA LYS A 100 17.71 -10.00 7.72
C LYS A 100 18.44 -8.70 7.34
N ILE A 101 18.02 -8.06 6.26
CA ILE A 101 18.54 -6.77 5.78
C ILE A 101 17.78 -5.60 6.40
N VAL A 102 18.30 -4.37 6.25
CA VAL A 102 17.66 -3.15 6.75
C VAL A 102 16.86 -2.45 5.65
N THR A 103 17.43 -2.35 4.45
CA THR A 103 16.78 -1.74 3.29
C THR A 103 16.64 -2.77 2.17
N THR A 104 15.71 -2.52 1.26
CA THR A 104 15.55 -3.37 0.08
C THR A 104 16.69 -3.19 -0.92
N ALA A 105 17.50 -2.14 -0.79
CA ALA A 105 18.71 -1.93 -1.58
C ALA A 105 19.84 -2.89 -1.18
N GLU A 106 19.98 -3.25 0.11
CA GLU A 106 20.93 -4.28 0.56
C GLU A 106 20.69 -5.66 -0.09
N LEU A 107 19.47 -5.93 -0.58
CA LEU A 107 19.18 -7.14 -1.36
C LEU A 107 20.09 -7.24 -2.60
N ILE A 108 20.43 -6.10 -3.21
CA ILE A 108 21.24 -6.04 -4.44
C ILE A 108 22.64 -6.58 -4.16
N ASP A 109 23.25 -6.24 -3.03
CA ASP A 109 24.59 -6.76 -2.67
C ASP A 109 24.58 -8.24 -2.28
N ILE A 110 23.43 -8.74 -1.81
CA ILE A 110 23.30 -10.17 -1.49
C ILE A 110 23.02 -10.97 -2.76
N ARG A 111 22.34 -10.37 -3.74
CA ARG A 111 21.93 -11.04 -4.97
C ARG A 111 22.97 -10.94 -6.08
N TYR A 112 23.73 -9.86 -6.15
CA TYR A 112 24.68 -9.58 -7.24
C TYR A 112 26.06 -9.21 -6.67
N GLY A 113 27.10 -9.36 -7.48
CA GLY A 113 28.50 -9.16 -7.07
C GLY A 113 29.24 -8.08 -7.85
N GLY A 114 30.35 -7.62 -7.28
CA GLY A 114 31.29 -6.73 -7.96
C GLY A 114 30.85 -5.27 -8.10
N LYS A 115 31.57 -4.51 -8.94
CA LYS A 115 31.40 -3.05 -9.09
C LYS A 115 30.02 -2.67 -9.62
N THR A 116 29.42 -3.48 -10.51
CA THR A 116 28.09 -3.20 -11.05
C THR A 116 27.01 -3.32 -9.98
N ALA A 117 27.10 -4.32 -9.09
CA ALA A 117 26.17 -4.47 -7.97
C ALA A 117 26.22 -3.27 -7.01
N TYR A 118 27.44 -2.80 -6.70
CA TYR A 118 27.65 -1.60 -5.90
C TYR A 118 26.98 -0.36 -6.50
N ILE A 119 27.12 -0.15 -7.82
CA ILE A 119 26.46 0.95 -8.52
C ILE A 119 24.93 0.76 -8.51
N ALA A 120 24.45 -0.46 -8.79
CA ALA A 120 23.04 -0.80 -8.79
C ALA A 120 22.38 -0.51 -7.43
N ARG A 121 23.06 -0.84 -6.32
CA ARG A 121 22.58 -0.57 -4.96
C ARG A 121 22.34 0.92 -4.74
N LYS A 122 23.30 1.76 -5.13
CA LYS A 122 23.20 3.22 -4.98
C LYS A 122 22.12 3.84 -5.86
N VAL A 123 22.07 3.43 -7.13
CA VAL A 123 21.06 3.91 -8.09
C VAL A 123 19.66 3.52 -7.61
N TYR A 124 19.48 2.28 -7.16
CA TYR A 124 18.21 1.81 -6.59
C TYR A 124 17.85 2.54 -5.29
N ALA A 125 18.82 2.79 -4.40
CA ALA A 125 18.59 3.57 -3.18
C ALA A 125 18.09 4.99 -3.48
N ILE A 126 18.70 5.68 -4.44
CA ILE A 126 18.26 7.02 -4.88
C ILE A 126 16.88 6.94 -5.53
N ALA A 127 16.63 5.95 -6.38
CA ALA A 127 15.33 5.78 -7.03
C ALA A 127 14.20 5.51 -6.03
N MET A 128 14.42 4.63 -5.04
CA MET A 128 13.46 4.36 -3.97
C MET A 128 13.26 5.58 -3.05
N PHE A 129 14.32 6.33 -2.78
CA PHE A 129 14.22 7.60 -2.06
C PHE A 129 13.32 8.60 -2.81
N SER A 130 13.55 8.81 -4.10
CA SER A 130 12.71 9.68 -4.93
C SER A 130 11.26 9.17 -5.01
N PHE A 131 11.07 7.86 -5.12
CA PHE A 131 9.73 7.25 -5.11
C PHE A 131 9.00 7.47 -3.78
N SER A 132 9.72 7.43 -2.65
CA SER A 132 9.16 7.76 -1.33
C SER A 132 8.61 9.18 -1.29
N ILE A 133 9.31 10.15 -1.90
CA ILE A 133 8.90 11.56 -1.95
C ILE A 133 7.63 11.72 -2.79
N ILE A 134 7.54 11.07 -3.96
CA ILE A 134 6.35 11.08 -4.81
C ILE A 134 5.15 10.46 -4.07
N THR A 135 5.38 9.35 -3.38
CA THR A 135 4.34 8.65 -2.62
C THR A 135 3.85 9.49 -1.43
N ILE A 136 4.76 10.17 -0.74
CA ILE A 136 4.43 11.14 0.33
C ILE A 136 3.59 12.28 -0.25
N ALA A 137 3.99 12.86 -1.38
CA ALA A 137 3.26 13.96 -2.01
C ALA A 137 1.82 13.56 -2.33
N TYR A 138 1.66 12.39 -2.95
CA TYR A 138 0.37 11.81 -3.29
C TYR A 138 -0.53 11.60 -2.05
N ILE A 139 -0.04 10.88 -1.04
CA ILE A 139 -0.84 10.58 0.17
C ILE A 139 -1.17 11.84 0.95
N THR A 140 -0.26 12.81 0.97
CA THR A 140 -0.48 14.07 1.68
C THR A 140 -1.50 14.95 0.97
N GLY A 141 -1.42 15.05 -0.36
CA GLY A 141 -2.43 15.74 -1.16
C GLY A 141 -3.80 15.10 -0.98
N PHE A 142 -3.86 13.77 -1.04
CA PHE A 142 -5.09 13.00 -0.84
C PHE A 142 -5.72 13.26 0.54
N PHE A 143 -4.91 13.16 1.62
CA PHE A 143 -5.35 13.47 2.98
C PHE A 143 -5.90 14.90 3.09
N ALA A 144 -5.17 15.89 2.56
CA ALA A 144 -5.56 17.28 2.66
C ALA A 144 -6.91 17.53 1.99
N LYS A 145 -7.14 16.94 0.80
CA LYS A 145 -8.44 17.01 0.10
C LYS A 145 -9.56 16.31 0.87
N THR A 146 -9.29 15.15 1.46
CA THR A 146 -10.26 14.37 2.23
C THR A 146 -10.86 15.20 3.38
N VAL A 147 -10.03 15.94 4.12
CA VAL A 147 -10.49 16.71 5.30
C VAL A 147 -10.82 18.18 4.99
N ALA A 148 -10.45 18.71 3.82
CA ALA A 148 -10.66 20.12 3.44
C ALA A 148 -12.10 20.62 3.62
N PRO A 149 -13.16 19.87 3.26
CA PRO A 149 -14.54 20.32 3.46
C PRO A 149 -14.92 20.64 4.91
N LEU A 150 -14.21 20.05 5.88
CA LEU A 150 -14.50 20.11 7.32
C LEU A 150 -13.66 21.17 8.03
N VAL A 151 -12.51 21.52 7.45
CA VAL A 151 -11.54 22.45 8.04
C VAL A 151 -11.60 23.78 7.29
N PRO A 152 -11.93 24.90 7.94
CA PRO A 152 -12.11 26.20 7.28
C PRO A 152 -10.76 26.89 6.97
N ILE A 153 -9.79 26.16 6.42
CA ILE A 153 -8.49 26.69 5.97
C ILE A 153 -8.15 26.10 4.58
N PRO A 154 -7.36 26.81 3.75
CA PRO A 154 -6.95 26.30 2.46
C PRO A 154 -6.22 24.96 2.54
N THR A 155 -6.40 24.09 1.53
CA THR A 155 -5.82 22.73 1.45
C THR A 155 -4.32 22.68 1.70
N TYR A 156 -3.54 23.64 1.16
CA TYR A 156 -2.09 23.70 1.41
C TYR A 156 -1.73 23.95 2.88
N ARG A 157 -2.57 24.68 3.64
CA ARG A 157 -2.35 24.89 5.09
C ARG A 157 -2.65 23.64 5.89
N ILE A 158 -3.67 22.87 5.50
CA ILE A 158 -3.99 21.56 6.09
C ILE A 158 -2.79 20.63 5.93
N LEU A 159 -2.26 20.57 4.71
CA LEU A 159 -1.08 19.79 4.35
C LEU A 159 0.12 20.15 5.25
N ILE A 160 0.46 21.45 5.32
CA ILE A 160 1.63 21.90 6.08
C ILE A 160 1.43 21.67 7.58
N LEU A 161 0.23 21.93 8.11
CA LEU A 161 -0.08 21.77 9.54
C LEU A 161 0.08 20.32 9.99
N PHE A 162 -0.71 19.40 9.42
CA PHE A 162 -0.69 17.99 9.83
C PHE A 162 0.57 17.27 9.38
N GLY A 163 1.14 17.67 8.24
CA GLY A 163 2.44 17.17 7.78
C GLY A 163 3.57 17.55 8.72
N SER A 164 3.62 18.80 9.20
CA SER A 164 4.65 19.24 10.14
C SER A 164 4.51 18.57 11.51
N LEU A 165 3.28 18.41 12.01
CA LEU A 165 3.02 17.62 13.22
C LEU A 165 3.50 16.18 13.07
N THR A 166 3.26 15.59 11.89
CA THR A 166 3.74 14.25 11.57
C THR A 166 5.26 14.16 11.56
N MET A 167 5.91 15.14 10.93
CA MET A 167 7.35 15.23 10.84
C MET A 167 7.98 15.32 12.24
N ILE A 168 7.46 16.18 13.11
CA ILE A 168 7.95 16.33 14.50
C ILE A 168 7.92 15.00 15.24
N TYR A 169 6.80 14.27 15.22
CA TYR A 169 6.75 13.00 15.95
C TYR A 169 7.59 11.91 15.30
N THR A 170 7.74 11.92 13.97
CA THR A 170 8.56 10.94 13.25
C THR A 170 10.03 11.07 13.64
N LEU A 171 10.53 12.30 13.80
CA LEU A 171 11.89 12.56 14.29
C LEU A 171 12.13 12.07 15.73
N LEU A 172 11.05 11.86 16.48
CA LEU A 172 11.08 11.33 17.85
C LEU A 172 10.91 9.79 17.87
N GLY A 173 9.92 9.22 17.19
CA GLY A 173 9.30 7.91 17.51
C GLY A 173 10.00 6.61 17.12
N GLY A 174 10.79 6.56 16.04
CA GLY A 174 11.33 5.31 15.48
C GLY A 174 10.27 4.26 15.05
N LEU A 175 10.68 3.14 14.42
CA LEU A 175 9.74 2.17 13.83
C LEU A 175 8.89 1.42 14.88
N LYS A 176 9.44 1.10 16.05
CA LYS A 176 8.71 0.35 17.08
C LYS A 176 7.56 1.17 17.69
N GLY A 177 7.80 2.47 17.93
CA GLY A 177 6.79 3.39 18.43
C GLY A 177 5.67 3.58 17.42
N SER A 178 6.00 3.73 16.13
CA SER A 178 4.98 3.89 15.09
C SER A 178 4.10 2.65 14.95
N VAL A 179 4.65 1.44 14.97
CA VAL A 179 3.87 0.19 14.86
C VAL A 179 2.80 0.10 15.96
N MET A 180 3.15 0.35 17.22
CA MET A 180 2.19 0.23 18.32
C MET A 180 1.10 1.30 18.27
N VAL A 181 1.46 2.52 17.87
CA VAL A 181 0.50 3.60 17.62
C VAL A 181 -0.48 3.18 16.51
N SER A 182 0.02 2.64 15.39
CA SER A 182 -0.81 2.20 14.27
C SER A 182 -1.87 1.16 14.66
N VAL A 183 -1.54 0.23 15.56
CA VAL A 183 -2.50 -0.81 16.01
C VAL A 183 -3.72 -0.19 16.70
N ILE A 184 -3.49 0.74 17.61
CA ILE A 184 -4.56 1.42 18.35
C ILE A 184 -5.38 2.28 17.39
N GLN A 185 -4.70 3.05 16.53
CA GLN A 185 -5.34 3.93 15.55
C GLN A 185 -6.27 3.16 14.61
N MET A 186 -5.86 1.97 14.15
CA MET A 186 -6.66 1.14 13.26
C MET A 186 -8.01 0.74 13.88
N GLY A 187 -8.01 0.32 15.15
CA GLY A 187 -9.24 -0.06 15.85
C GLY A 187 -10.21 1.13 15.99
N ILE A 188 -9.70 2.28 16.43
CA ILE A 188 -10.49 3.51 16.59
C ILE A 188 -11.10 3.95 15.26
N MET A 189 -10.33 3.86 14.17
CA MET A 189 -10.76 4.28 12.85
C MET A 189 -11.83 3.37 12.23
N ILE A 190 -11.67 2.04 12.34
CA ILE A 190 -12.70 1.09 11.88
C ILE A 190 -13.99 1.32 12.65
N ALA A 191 -13.91 1.46 13.98
CA ALA A 191 -15.07 1.74 14.81
C ALA A 191 -15.72 3.09 14.47
N GLY A 192 -14.94 4.16 14.34
CA GLY A 192 -15.44 5.50 14.02
C GLY A 192 -16.16 5.55 12.68
N SER A 193 -15.57 4.94 11.64
CA SER A 193 -16.19 4.87 10.30
C SER A 193 -17.43 3.97 10.29
N ALA A 194 -17.43 2.86 11.03
CA ALA A 194 -18.61 2.00 11.16
C ALA A 194 -19.75 2.71 11.87
N ILE A 195 -19.49 3.34 13.02
CA ILE A 195 -20.48 4.14 13.76
C ILE A 195 -21.04 5.25 12.87
N PHE A 196 -20.18 5.94 12.12
CA PHE A 196 -20.62 6.98 11.19
C PHE A 196 -21.56 6.42 10.11
N LEU A 197 -21.22 5.28 9.48
CA LEU A 197 -22.08 4.63 8.51
C LEU A 197 -23.46 4.31 9.11
N PHE A 198 -23.51 3.74 10.32
CA PHE A 198 -24.78 3.44 11.00
C PHE A 198 -25.60 4.69 11.33
N MET A 199 -24.94 5.83 11.62
CA MET A 199 -25.63 7.09 11.88
C MET A 199 -26.23 7.73 10.61
N ILE A 200 -25.56 7.63 9.46
CA ILE A 200 -26.01 8.29 8.23
C ILE A 200 -27.09 7.51 7.48
N ILE A 201 -27.17 6.19 7.65
CA ILE A 201 -28.18 5.36 6.95
C ILE A 201 -29.61 5.83 7.27
N PRO A 202 -30.04 5.97 8.54
CA PRO A 202 -31.39 6.45 8.86
C PRO A 202 -31.64 7.89 8.41
N GLN A 203 -30.61 8.75 8.40
CA GLN A 203 -30.72 10.14 7.95
C GLN A 203 -31.05 10.26 6.45
N ASN A 204 -30.78 9.21 5.69
CA ASN A 204 -31.03 9.11 4.26
C ASN A 204 -32.19 8.15 3.92
N GLY A 205 -33.09 7.90 4.87
CA GLY A 205 -34.30 7.09 4.64
C GLY A 205 -34.12 5.58 4.81
N GLY A 206 -32.98 5.12 5.32
CA GLY A 206 -32.67 3.71 5.48
C GLY A 206 -31.97 3.10 4.25
N TRP A 207 -31.43 1.89 4.41
CA TRP A 207 -30.58 1.26 3.39
C TRP A 207 -31.32 0.96 2.09
N THR A 208 -32.56 0.47 2.17
CA THR A 208 -33.39 0.20 0.99
C THR A 208 -33.63 1.46 0.16
N ALA A 209 -33.98 2.59 0.79
CA ALA A 209 -34.17 3.86 0.10
C ALA A 209 -32.88 4.37 -0.58
N ILE A 210 -31.74 4.18 0.07
CA ILE A 210 -30.42 4.49 -0.50
C ILE A 210 -30.16 3.65 -1.76
N LEU A 211 -30.40 2.33 -1.69
CA LEU A 211 -30.19 1.43 -2.82
C LEU A 211 -31.13 1.73 -3.99
N ASP A 212 -32.42 1.99 -3.72
CA ASP A 212 -33.39 2.33 -4.76
C ASP A 212 -32.97 3.61 -5.50
N LYS A 213 -32.61 4.66 -4.75
CA LYS A 213 -32.15 5.93 -5.32
C LYS A 213 -30.83 5.76 -6.10
N ALA A 214 -29.87 5.01 -5.56
CA ALA A 214 -28.62 4.72 -6.26
C ALA A 214 -28.85 3.88 -7.53
N GLY A 215 -29.78 2.92 -7.48
CA GLY A 215 -30.17 2.04 -8.58
C GLY A 215 -30.82 2.81 -9.73
N MET A 216 -31.70 3.78 -9.44
CA MET A 216 -32.31 4.63 -10.47
C MET A 216 -31.27 5.38 -11.32
N ILE A 217 -30.11 5.68 -10.74
CA ILE A 217 -29.06 6.48 -11.40
C ILE A 217 -27.97 5.59 -11.98
N ARG A 218 -27.56 4.54 -11.26
CA ARG A 218 -26.35 3.74 -11.54
C ARG A 218 -26.52 2.22 -11.37
N ASN A 219 -27.70 1.69 -11.72
CA ASN A 219 -28.02 0.25 -11.58
C ASN A 219 -26.90 -0.67 -12.10
N ARG A 220 -26.40 -0.42 -13.31
CA ARG A 220 -25.38 -1.27 -13.94
C ARG A 220 -24.06 -1.29 -13.16
N GLN A 221 -23.67 -0.16 -12.59
CA GLN A 221 -22.41 -0.01 -11.85
C GLN A 221 -22.49 -0.55 -10.40
N LEU A 222 -23.70 -0.80 -9.89
CA LEU A 222 -23.94 -1.51 -8.62
C LEU A 222 -23.85 -3.04 -8.76
N SER A 223 -23.59 -3.55 -9.97
CA SER A 223 -23.36 -4.98 -10.17
C SER A 223 -22.20 -5.51 -9.35
N LEU A 224 -22.38 -6.69 -8.76
CA LEU A 224 -21.32 -7.43 -8.06
C LEU A 224 -20.30 -8.06 -9.02
N ASN A 225 -20.57 -8.06 -10.34
CA ASN A 225 -19.71 -8.66 -11.34
C ASN A 225 -18.39 -7.87 -11.46
N PRO A 226 -17.21 -8.53 -11.31
CA PRO A 226 -15.92 -7.91 -11.57
C PRO A 226 -15.76 -7.35 -12.99
N VAL A 227 -16.50 -7.88 -13.96
CA VAL A 227 -16.50 -7.41 -15.34
C VAL A 227 -17.56 -6.31 -15.49
N SER A 228 -17.10 -5.11 -15.83
CA SER A 228 -17.94 -3.92 -15.99
C SER A 228 -17.41 -2.98 -17.07
N ASP A 229 -18.07 -1.85 -17.29
CA ASP A 229 -17.58 -0.80 -18.21
C ASP A 229 -16.30 -0.13 -17.70
N ILE A 230 -16.08 -0.14 -16.38
CA ILE A 230 -14.89 0.41 -15.71
C ILE A 230 -13.75 -0.62 -15.73
N THR A 231 -14.10 -1.90 -15.62
CA THR A 231 -13.19 -3.04 -15.57
C THR A 231 -13.54 -4.06 -16.67
N PRO A 232 -13.40 -3.69 -17.95
CA PRO A 232 -13.64 -4.62 -19.05
C PRO A 232 -12.65 -5.79 -18.98
N PRO A 233 -12.92 -6.93 -19.66
CA PRO A 233 -12.13 -8.16 -19.50
C PRO A 233 -10.61 -7.98 -19.65
N LEU A 234 -10.16 -7.13 -20.58
CA LEU A 234 -8.73 -6.87 -20.77
C LEU A 234 -8.11 -6.02 -19.64
N THR A 235 -8.87 -5.06 -19.08
CA THR A 235 -8.44 -4.31 -17.88
C THR A 235 -8.38 -5.23 -16.67
N LEU A 236 -9.37 -6.10 -16.49
CA LEU A 236 -9.37 -7.07 -15.40
C LEU A 236 -8.20 -8.06 -15.54
N LEU A 237 -7.93 -8.56 -16.76
CA LEU A 237 -6.76 -9.39 -17.04
C LEU A 237 -5.46 -8.65 -16.71
N MET A 238 -5.34 -7.37 -17.07
CA MET A 238 -4.16 -6.58 -16.73
C MET A 238 -4.02 -6.43 -15.21
N PHE A 239 -5.10 -6.23 -14.46
CA PHE A 239 -5.06 -6.21 -13.00
C PHE A 239 -4.70 -7.57 -12.40
N ILE A 240 -5.10 -8.67 -13.01
CA ILE A 240 -4.65 -10.02 -12.61
C ILE A 240 -3.12 -10.13 -12.79
N ILE A 241 -2.59 -9.68 -13.94
CA ILE A 241 -1.15 -9.66 -14.21
C ILE A 241 -0.43 -8.77 -13.19
N LEU A 242 -0.93 -7.56 -12.94
CA LEU A 242 -0.38 -6.69 -11.91
C LEU A 242 -0.41 -7.36 -10.55
N GLY A 243 -1.51 -7.99 -10.14
CA GLY A 243 -1.60 -8.75 -8.89
C GLY A 243 -0.57 -9.87 -8.76
N LEU A 244 -0.24 -10.57 -9.85
CA LEU A 244 0.83 -11.57 -9.83
C LEU A 244 2.19 -10.90 -9.54
N PHE A 245 2.54 -9.82 -10.24
CA PHE A 245 3.84 -9.17 -10.08
C PHE A 245 3.97 -8.28 -8.84
N PHE A 246 2.87 -7.72 -8.35
CA PHE A 246 2.80 -7.07 -7.05
C PHE A 246 3.01 -8.04 -5.89
N ALA A 247 2.99 -9.36 -6.09
CA ALA A 247 3.30 -10.28 -4.99
C ALA A 247 4.76 -10.21 -4.52
N GLY A 248 5.66 -9.63 -5.31
CA GLY A 248 6.95 -9.16 -4.82
C GLY A 248 7.01 -7.66 -4.62
N SER A 249 5.90 -6.98 -4.32
CA SER A 249 5.83 -5.52 -4.10
C SER A 249 6.90 -4.96 -3.16
N PRO A 250 7.46 -5.68 -2.17
CA PRO A 250 8.56 -5.13 -1.40
C PRO A 250 9.82 -4.84 -2.24
N THR A 251 9.96 -5.44 -3.43
CA THR A 251 10.98 -5.05 -4.43
C THR A 251 10.54 -3.90 -5.35
N ALA A 252 9.25 -3.60 -5.40
CA ALA A 252 8.62 -2.72 -6.38
C ALA A 252 7.83 -1.58 -5.71
N GLY A 253 8.50 -0.82 -4.84
CA GLY A 253 7.95 0.39 -4.24
C GLY A 253 7.27 0.21 -2.88
N GLU A 254 7.09 -1.03 -2.40
CA GLU A 254 6.44 -1.30 -1.11
C GLU A 254 7.44 -1.80 -0.03
N GLY A 255 8.64 -1.23 -0.01
CA GLY A 255 9.73 -1.72 0.84
C GLY A 255 9.47 -1.68 2.36
N MET A 256 8.50 -0.86 2.80
CA MET A 256 7.99 -0.86 4.18
C MET A 256 7.44 -2.24 4.60
N THR A 257 6.85 -2.99 3.66
CA THR A 257 6.30 -4.33 3.91
C THR A 257 7.41 -5.36 4.09
N ALA A 258 8.52 -5.25 3.36
CA ALA A 258 9.73 -6.06 3.62
C ALA A 258 10.29 -5.78 5.03
N GLN A 259 10.36 -4.51 5.44
CA GLN A 259 10.83 -4.16 6.79
C GLN A 259 10.02 -4.84 7.88
N ARG A 260 8.70 -4.94 7.71
CA ARG A 260 7.82 -5.66 8.64
C ARG A 260 8.08 -7.16 8.67
N PHE A 261 8.27 -7.81 7.52
CA PHE A 261 8.63 -9.23 7.49
C PHE A 261 9.95 -9.53 8.19
N MET A 262 10.93 -8.63 8.06
CA MET A 262 12.23 -8.74 8.73
C MET A 262 12.17 -8.43 10.22
N ALA A 263 11.14 -7.71 10.67
CA ALA A 263 10.87 -7.43 12.08
C ALA A 263 10.02 -8.51 12.77
N ALA A 264 9.52 -9.51 12.04
CA ALA A 264 8.73 -10.60 12.59
C ALA A 264 9.58 -11.56 13.44
N LYS A 265 8.97 -12.12 14.51
CA LYS A 265 9.60 -13.14 15.39
C LYS A 265 10.07 -14.40 14.65
N SER A 266 9.36 -14.77 13.58
CA SER A 266 9.63 -15.96 12.78
C SER A 266 8.95 -15.86 11.42
N GLU A 267 9.31 -16.74 10.49
CA GLU A 267 8.67 -16.87 9.18
C GLU A 267 7.15 -17.10 9.28
N LYS A 268 6.72 -17.89 10.27
CA LYS A 268 5.28 -18.13 10.53
C LYS A 268 4.57 -16.84 10.96
N HIS A 269 5.23 -16.00 11.77
CA HIS A 269 4.67 -14.70 12.16
C HIS A 269 4.63 -13.70 11.00
N ALA A 270 5.63 -13.70 10.11
CA ALA A 270 5.62 -12.87 8.90
C ALA A 270 4.46 -13.25 7.97
N MET A 271 4.30 -14.54 7.67
CA MET A 271 3.21 -15.06 6.84
C MET A 271 1.85 -14.80 7.48
N GLY A 272 1.68 -15.15 8.76
CA GLY A 272 0.41 -14.96 9.49
C GLY A 272 0.02 -13.49 9.59
N GLY A 273 0.99 -12.59 9.80
CA GLY A 273 0.72 -11.16 9.86
C GLY A 273 0.29 -10.58 8.52
N GLN A 274 0.88 -11.01 7.40
CA GLN A 274 0.43 -10.59 6.09
C GLN A 274 -0.98 -11.08 5.75
N LEU A 275 -1.30 -12.35 6.09
CA LEU A 275 -2.64 -12.89 5.89
C LEU A 275 -3.68 -12.18 6.77
N PHE A 276 -3.33 -11.85 8.00
CA PHE A 276 -4.18 -11.06 8.88
C PHE A 276 -4.39 -9.64 8.34
N SER A 277 -3.34 -9.02 7.78
CA SER A 277 -3.47 -7.75 7.07
C SER A 277 -4.42 -7.87 5.88
N ALA A 278 -4.38 -8.97 5.11
CA ALA A 278 -5.26 -9.19 3.98
C ALA A 278 -6.73 -9.25 4.41
N LEU A 279 -7.02 -9.97 5.51
CA LEU A 279 -8.37 -10.03 6.10
C LEU A 279 -8.90 -8.63 6.43
N ILE A 280 -8.12 -7.83 7.16
CA ILE A 280 -8.52 -6.47 7.55
C ILE A 280 -8.68 -5.56 6.34
N SER A 281 -7.72 -5.61 5.41
CA SER A 281 -7.65 -4.74 4.22
C SER A 281 -8.77 -4.98 3.22
N LEU A 282 -9.16 -6.23 3.01
CA LEU A 282 -10.15 -6.61 2.02
C LEU A 282 -11.58 -6.65 2.56
N SER A 283 -11.79 -6.63 3.89
CA SER A 283 -13.13 -6.70 4.49
C SER A 283 -13.36 -5.68 5.61
N LEU A 284 -12.85 -5.93 6.82
CA LEU A 284 -13.26 -5.24 8.03
C LEU A 284 -13.14 -3.72 7.94
N ARG A 285 -12.05 -3.21 7.34
CA ARG A 285 -11.81 -1.77 7.28
C ARG A 285 -12.55 -1.08 6.14
N ILE A 286 -12.81 -1.81 5.04
CA ILE A 286 -13.30 -1.25 3.77
C ILE A 286 -14.84 -1.21 3.75
N LEU A 287 -15.50 -2.10 4.52
CA LEU A 287 -16.95 -2.12 4.73
C LEU A 287 -17.55 -0.71 4.97
N PRO A 288 -17.16 0.04 6.01
CA PRO A 288 -17.77 1.34 6.25
C PRO A 288 -17.54 2.33 5.10
N LEU A 289 -16.42 2.23 4.39
CA LEU A 289 -16.08 3.14 3.29
C LEU A 289 -16.91 2.88 2.04
N VAL A 290 -17.15 1.61 1.71
CA VAL A 290 -18.02 1.24 0.59
C VAL A 290 -19.45 1.72 0.86
N GLY A 291 -19.95 1.52 2.07
CA GLY A 291 -21.26 2.04 2.48
C GLY A 291 -21.35 3.56 2.37
N MET A 292 -20.34 4.30 2.88
CA MET A 292 -20.26 5.75 2.73
C MET A 292 -20.24 6.17 1.26
N GLY A 293 -19.49 5.47 0.42
CA GLY A 293 -19.43 5.72 -1.02
C GLY A 293 -20.78 5.56 -1.68
N ILE A 294 -21.53 4.50 -1.35
CA ILE A 294 -22.90 4.26 -1.83
C ILE A 294 -23.85 5.36 -1.37
N VAL A 295 -23.79 5.79 -0.10
CA VAL A 295 -24.61 6.91 0.38
C VAL A 295 -24.30 8.18 -0.42
N SER A 296 -23.01 8.46 -0.66
CA SER A 296 -22.58 9.62 -1.47
C SER A 296 -23.12 9.62 -2.89
N ILE A 297 -23.36 8.43 -3.50
CA ILE A 297 -24.02 8.29 -4.82
C ILE A 297 -25.39 8.96 -4.84
N THR A 298 -26.07 9.05 -3.70
CA THR A 298 -27.43 9.55 -3.60
C THR A 298 -27.52 11.04 -3.26
N LEU A 299 -26.38 11.68 -2.94
CA LEU A 299 -26.32 13.04 -2.42
C LEU A 299 -25.52 13.99 -3.31
N PHE A 300 -24.46 13.50 -3.94
CA PHE A 300 -23.49 14.35 -4.61
C PHE A 300 -23.39 14.10 -6.12
N TRP A 301 -22.94 15.12 -6.84
CA TRP A 301 -22.65 15.08 -8.28
C TRP A 301 -21.32 15.76 -8.56
N SER A 302 -20.60 15.38 -9.62
CA SER A 302 -19.36 16.03 -10.06
C SER A 302 -19.33 16.22 -11.57
N SER A 303 -18.36 16.98 -12.07
CA SER A 303 -18.10 17.14 -13.50
C SER A 303 -17.82 15.80 -14.20
N ASP A 304 -17.08 14.88 -13.55
CA ASP A 304 -16.82 13.52 -14.06
C ASP A 304 -18.10 12.73 -14.30
N LEU A 305 -19.07 12.87 -13.39
CA LEU A 305 -20.37 12.22 -13.50
C LEU A 305 -21.22 12.90 -14.57
N ALA A 306 -21.15 14.23 -14.66
CA ALA A 306 -21.89 14.97 -15.67
C ALA A 306 -21.49 14.57 -17.09
N GLY A 307 -20.18 14.37 -17.33
CA GLY A 307 -19.67 13.90 -18.62
C GLY A 307 -20.11 12.47 -19.00
N LYS A 308 -20.49 11.62 -18.03
CA LYS A 308 -20.86 10.21 -18.27
C LYS A 308 -22.36 9.95 -18.22
N PHE A 309 -23.07 10.63 -17.32
CA PHE A 309 -24.47 10.36 -16.99
C PHE A 309 -25.41 11.54 -17.29
N GLY A 310 -24.89 12.67 -17.76
CA GLY A 310 -25.66 13.86 -18.11
C GLY A 310 -25.83 14.84 -16.93
N ALA A 311 -26.80 15.76 -17.06
CA ALA A 311 -26.98 16.83 -16.09
C ALA A 311 -27.25 16.32 -14.66
N MET A 312 -26.84 17.11 -13.66
CA MET A 312 -27.08 16.80 -12.25
C MET A 312 -28.58 16.63 -11.97
N PRO A 313 -29.01 15.51 -11.37
CA PRO A 313 -30.41 15.33 -10.98
C PRO A 313 -30.85 16.33 -9.90
N ALA A 314 -32.15 16.61 -9.83
CA ALA A 314 -32.70 17.50 -8.82
C ALA A 314 -32.47 16.95 -7.39
N GLY A 315 -32.13 17.85 -6.46
CA GLY A 315 -31.87 17.50 -5.06
C GLY A 315 -30.46 16.98 -4.76
N PHE A 316 -29.57 16.95 -5.76
CA PHE A 316 -28.16 16.64 -5.59
C PHE A 316 -27.34 17.90 -5.33
N LYS A 317 -26.21 17.74 -4.64
CA LYS A 317 -25.23 18.80 -4.43
C LYS A 317 -24.00 18.58 -5.31
N PHE A 318 -23.60 19.61 -6.04
CA PHE A 318 -22.39 19.57 -6.84
C PHE A 318 -21.13 19.64 -5.95
N ILE A 319 -20.13 18.82 -6.26
CA ILE A 319 -18.78 18.86 -5.69
C ILE A 319 -17.77 19.05 -6.82
N ASP A 320 -16.92 20.06 -6.69
CA ASP A 320 -15.94 20.42 -7.72
C ASP A 320 -14.85 19.36 -7.89
N ASP A 321 -14.46 18.73 -6.77
CA ASP A 321 -13.44 17.69 -6.72
C ASP A 321 -14.02 16.44 -6.05
N PRO A 322 -14.07 15.29 -6.75
CA PRO A 322 -14.54 14.03 -6.18
C PRO A 322 -13.79 13.60 -4.92
N ALA A 323 -12.53 14.01 -4.74
CA ALA A 323 -11.75 13.69 -3.53
C ALA A 323 -12.31 14.35 -2.25
N TYR A 324 -13.17 15.37 -2.39
CA TYR A 324 -13.85 16.02 -1.27
C TYR A 324 -15.06 15.24 -0.76
N VAL A 325 -15.51 14.20 -1.46
CA VAL A 325 -16.78 13.54 -1.18
C VAL A 325 -16.90 13.00 0.26
N TRP A 326 -15.80 12.51 0.85
CA TRP A 326 -15.81 12.01 2.23
C TRP A 326 -16.09 13.13 3.24
N GLY A 327 -15.38 14.26 3.10
CA GLY A 327 -15.58 15.42 3.96
C GLY A 327 -16.94 16.08 3.74
N GLU A 328 -17.39 16.15 2.49
CA GLU A 328 -18.72 16.67 2.15
C GLU A 328 -19.85 15.79 2.69
N LEU A 329 -19.68 14.47 2.69
CA LEU A 329 -20.64 13.55 3.32
C LEU A 329 -20.77 13.80 4.82
N ILE A 330 -19.64 13.95 5.53
CA ILE A 330 -19.64 14.28 6.97
C ILE A 330 -20.31 15.63 7.22
N LYS A 331 -20.03 16.63 6.38
CA LYS A 331 -20.61 17.99 6.48
C LYS A 331 -22.12 18.00 6.22
N ALA A 332 -22.60 17.14 5.32
CA ALA A 332 -24.02 16.97 5.02
C ALA A 332 -24.76 16.17 6.10
N SER A 333 -24.02 15.49 6.99
CA SER A 333 -24.58 14.63 8.03
C SER A 333 -24.87 15.39 9.32
N ARG A 334 -25.93 15.00 10.02
CA ARG A 334 -26.26 15.51 11.35
C ARG A 334 -25.54 14.65 12.38
N LEU A 335 -24.40 15.14 12.86
CA LEU A 335 -23.55 14.43 13.83
C LEU A 335 -23.53 15.16 15.18
N PRO A 336 -23.45 14.43 16.30
CA PRO A 336 -23.30 15.05 17.60
C PRO A 336 -21.95 15.78 17.71
N ALA A 337 -21.91 16.82 18.54
CA ALA A 337 -20.69 17.59 18.78
C ALA A 337 -19.56 16.65 19.26
N GLY A 338 -18.36 16.84 18.71
CA GLY A 338 -17.19 16.00 18.99
C GLY A 338 -17.01 14.82 18.04
N PHE A 339 -18.08 14.29 17.43
CA PHE A 339 -17.96 13.11 16.57
C PHE A 339 -17.27 13.42 15.23
N VAL A 340 -17.44 14.64 14.70
CA VAL A 340 -16.66 15.11 13.55
C VAL A 340 -15.18 15.15 13.90
N GLY A 341 -14.83 15.59 15.12
CA GLY A 341 -13.47 15.55 15.65
C GLY A 341 -12.89 14.15 15.77
N ILE A 342 -13.70 13.15 16.14
CA ILE A 342 -13.29 11.74 16.13
C ILE A 342 -12.95 11.30 14.71
N LEU A 343 -13.83 11.55 13.72
CA LEU A 343 -13.60 11.15 12.33
C LEU A 343 -12.37 11.82 11.71
N VAL A 344 -12.27 13.14 11.84
CA VAL A 344 -11.09 13.90 11.38
C VAL A 344 -9.84 13.46 12.13
N GLY A 345 -9.94 13.25 13.44
CA GLY A 345 -8.85 12.75 14.26
C GLY A 345 -8.36 11.38 13.79
N THR A 346 -9.26 10.45 13.46
CA THR A 346 -8.87 9.15 12.91
C THR A 346 -8.19 9.24 11.55
N GLU A 347 -8.63 10.17 10.69
CA GLU A 347 -7.98 10.41 9.39
C GLU A 347 -6.59 11.01 9.57
N VAL A 348 -6.43 11.96 10.50
CA VAL A 348 -5.13 12.54 10.88
C VAL A 348 -4.20 11.45 11.42
N LEU A 349 -4.70 10.57 12.29
CA LEU A 349 -3.93 9.47 12.86
C LEU A 349 -3.44 8.48 11.78
N ALA A 350 -4.32 8.10 10.84
CA ALA A 350 -3.97 7.22 9.73
C ALA A 350 -2.93 7.86 8.81
N PHE A 351 -3.14 9.13 8.43
CA PHE A 351 -2.20 9.91 7.65
C PHE A 351 -0.83 10.02 8.35
N MET A 352 -0.83 10.35 9.64
CA MET A 352 0.37 10.41 10.47
C MET A 352 1.15 9.11 10.36
N SER A 353 0.51 7.96 10.60
CA SER A 353 1.15 6.64 10.57
C SER A 353 1.82 6.35 9.24
N THR A 354 1.12 6.59 8.12
CA THR A 354 1.68 6.30 6.79
C THR A 354 2.78 7.26 6.40
N LEU A 355 2.61 8.57 6.65
CA LEU A 355 3.62 9.56 6.35
C LEU A 355 4.91 9.28 7.14
N SER A 356 4.81 8.90 8.41
CA SER A 356 5.97 8.50 9.20
C SER A 356 6.67 7.25 8.67
N ALA A 357 5.89 6.24 8.24
CA ALA A 357 6.46 5.03 7.65
C ALA A 357 7.22 5.35 6.36
N LEU A 358 6.67 6.19 5.48
CA LEU A 358 7.30 6.60 4.23
C LEU A 358 8.54 7.47 4.45
N LEU A 359 8.50 8.41 5.39
CA LEU A 359 9.63 9.26 5.74
C LEU A 359 10.80 8.42 6.28
N ASN A 360 10.51 7.49 7.20
CA ASN A 360 11.52 6.58 7.75
C ASN A 360 12.07 5.63 6.67
N TRP A 361 11.19 5.10 5.82
CA TRP A 361 11.57 4.22 4.72
C TRP A 361 12.48 4.92 3.70
N GLY A 362 12.09 6.11 3.23
CA GLY A 362 12.91 6.94 2.35
C GLY A 362 14.25 7.31 2.97
N SER A 363 14.23 7.86 4.19
CA SER A 363 15.45 8.24 4.93
C SER A 363 16.43 7.09 5.09
N SER A 364 15.91 5.86 5.29
CA SER A 364 16.75 4.68 5.47
C SER A 364 17.67 4.41 4.28
N PHE A 365 17.24 4.68 3.03
CA PHE A 365 18.10 4.49 1.85
C PHE A 365 19.28 5.46 1.84
N ILE A 366 19.05 6.74 2.11
CA ILE A 366 20.13 7.73 2.12
C ILE A 366 21.10 7.45 3.26
N VAL A 367 20.59 7.18 4.45
CA VAL A 367 21.46 6.91 5.60
C VAL A 367 22.22 5.62 5.38
N ASN A 368 21.52 4.53 5.04
CA ASN A 368 22.10 3.19 5.04
C ASN A 368 22.94 2.88 3.81
N ASP A 369 22.43 3.23 2.63
CA ASP A 369 22.97 2.78 1.35
C ASP A 369 23.87 3.83 0.69
N ILE A 370 23.84 5.09 1.17
CA ILE A 370 24.68 6.17 0.65
C ILE A 370 25.64 6.69 1.73
N TYR A 371 25.11 7.26 2.82
CA TYR A 371 25.91 7.97 3.81
C TYR A 371 26.90 7.06 4.54
N ARG A 372 26.45 5.89 5.00
CA ARG A 372 27.31 4.93 5.72
C ARG A 372 28.47 4.41 4.88
N GLU A 373 28.24 4.19 3.59
CA GLU A 373 29.26 3.67 2.69
C GLU A 373 30.29 4.73 2.32
N LEU A 374 29.85 5.99 2.17
CA LEU A 374 30.73 7.11 1.84
C LEU A 374 31.53 7.60 3.07
N TRP A 375 31.00 7.47 4.28
CA TRP A 375 31.67 7.90 5.52
C TRP A 375 31.79 6.78 6.56
N PRO A 376 32.62 5.73 6.34
CA PRO A 376 32.66 4.55 7.21
C PRO A 376 32.97 4.84 8.69
N LEU A 377 33.68 5.92 9.03
CA LEU A 377 34.10 6.27 10.39
C LEU A 377 33.10 7.17 11.18
N ARG A 378 31.85 7.29 10.71
CA ARG A 378 30.82 8.10 11.40
C ARG A 378 30.38 7.51 12.76
N SER A 379 30.01 8.41 13.67
CA SER A 379 29.37 8.06 14.96
C SER A 379 27.87 7.81 14.82
N GLU A 380 27.28 7.08 15.76
CA GLU A 380 25.81 6.87 15.81
C GLU A 380 25.03 8.20 15.86
N LYS A 381 25.56 9.21 16.57
CA LYS A 381 24.96 10.55 16.64
C LYS A 381 24.89 11.20 15.26
N GLN A 382 25.96 11.09 14.45
CA GLN A 382 25.98 11.63 13.09
C GLN A 382 24.98 10.92 12.17
N GLU A 383 24.79 9.61 12.32
CA GLU A 383 23.77 8.89 11.56
C GLU A 383 22.35 9.33 11.91
N VAL A 384 22.07 9.55 13.20
CA VAL A 384 20.76 10.07 13.65
C VAL A 384 20.54 11.48 13.09
N VAL A 385 21.54 12.36 13.13
CA VAL A 385 21.44 13.70 12.54
C VAL A 385 21.18 13.63 11.03
N MET A 386 21.92 12.79 10.30
CA MET A 386 21.71 12.62 8.86
C MET A 386 20.31 12.10 8.55
N SER A 387 19.82 11.10 9.31
CA SER A 387 18.47 10.59 9.15
C SER A 387 17.40 11.68 9.33
N ARG A 388 17.57 12.54 10.34
CA ARG A 388 16.67 13.67 10.60
C ARG A 388 16.72 14.71 9.47
N LEU A 389 17.91 15.06 8.99
CA LEU A 389 18.08 16.00 7.87
C LEU A 389 17.44 15.47 6.58
N THR A 390 17.68 14.19 6.24
CA THR A 390 17.04 13.56 5.09
C THR A 390 15.53 13.53 5.22
N THR A 391 15.02 13.19 6.40
CA THR A 391 13.57 13.18 6.68
C THR A 391 12.94 14.55 6.48
N LEU A 392 13.58 15.60 7.00
CA LEU A 392 13.13 16.98 6.83
C LEU A 392 13.14 17.40 5.35
N PHE A 393 14.23 17.09 4.63
CA PHE A 393 14.35 17.37 3.21
C PHE A 393 13.25 16.67 2.39
N SER A 394 13.01 15.36 2.63
CA SER A 394 11.95 14.61 1.97
C SER A 394 10.58 15.22 2.21
N PHE A 395 10.27 15.65 3.44
CA PHE A 395 8.99 16.27 3.76
C PHE A 395 8.80 17.61 3.04
N ILE A 396 9.83 18.46 3.02
CA ILE A 396 9.78 19.76 2.32
C ILE A 396 9.56 19.54 0.82
N LEU A 397 10.35 18.66 0.20
CA LEU A 397 10.25 18.41 -1.23
C LEU A 397 8.91 17.75 -1.59
N ALA A 398 8.43 16.79 -0.80
CA ALA A 398 7.14 16.16 -1.05
C ALA A 398 5.97 17.14 -0.85
N SER A 399 6.05 18.05 0.11
CA SER A 399 5.05 19.12 0.30
C SER A 399 5.02 20.07 -0.89
N PHE A 400 6.20 20.44 -1.42
CA PHE A 400 6.32 21.25 -2.63
C PHE A 400 5.69 20.54 -3.83
N VAL A 401 6.01 19.25 -4.03
CA VAL A 401 5.43 18.45 -5.12
C VAL A 401 3.90 18.34 -4.97
N ALA A 402 3.42 18.10 -3.76
CA ALA A 402 1.99 17.98 -3.48
C ALA A 402 1.22 19.28 -3.80
N ILE A 403 1.76 20.42 -3.40
CA ILE A 403 1.09 21.72 -3.59
C ILE A 403 1.03 22.11 -5.07
N LEU A 404 2.06 21.78 -5.86
CA LEU A 404 2.17 22.26 -7.24
C LEU A 404 1.66 21.27 -8.29
N PHE A 405 1.72 19.96 -8.04
CA PHE A 405 1.48 18.95 -9.07
C PHE A 405 0.40 17.92 -8.71
N VAL A 406 -0.07 17.88 -7.45
CA VAL A 406 -1.01 16.84 -6.98
C VAL A 406 -2.44 17.39 -6.92
N ASP A 407 -3.16 17.23 -8.03
CA ASP A 407 -4.52 17.74 -8.24
C ASP A 407 -5.54 16.61 -8.51
N ASP A 408 -5.54 15.92 -9.64
CA ASP A 408 -6.51 14.87 -9.93
C ASP A 408 -6.13 13.56 -9.22
N MET A 409 -6.84 13.25 -8.14
CA MET A 409 -6.52 12.11 -7.29
C MET A 409 -6.79 10.76 -7.97
N VAL A 410 -7.71 10.70 -8.93
CA VAL A 410 -7.98 9.47 -9.69
C VAL A 410 -6.82 9.22 -10.65
N SER A 411 -6.39 10.25 -11.36
CA SER A 411 -5.24 10.16 -12.28
C SER A 411 -3.96 9.81 -11.54
N TRP A 412 -3.69 10.45 -10.39
CA TRP A 412 -2.56 10.12 -9.53
C TRP A 412 -2.62 8.68 -8.98
N PHE A 413 -3.82 8.21 -8.58
CA PHE A 413 -4.02 6.83 -8.15
C PHE A 413 -3.65 5.84 -9.25
N ILE A 414 -4.10 6.06 -10.49
CA ILE A 414 -3.79 5.19 -11.64
C ILE A 414 -2.29 5.27 -11.98
N PHE A 415 -1.73 6.47 -12.05
CA PHE A 415 -0.34 6.73 -12.42
C PHE A 415 0.63 6.02 -11.46
N ILE A 416 0.46 6.19 -10.15
CA ILE A 416 1.37 5.56 -9.16
C ILE A 416 1.25 4.03 -9.20
N ASN A 417 0.03 3.49 -9.21
CA ASN A 417 -0.19 2.04 -9.08
C ASN A 417 0.04 1.27 -10.39
N SER A 418 -0.05 1.93 -11.55
CA SER A 418 -0.03 1.24 -12.85
C SER A 418 1.09 1.69 -13.79
N VAL A 419 1.79 2.79 -13.49
CA VAL A 419 2.79 3.38 -14.40
C VAL A 419 4.14 3.48 -13.71
N VAL A 420 4.21 4.13 -12.54
CA VAL A 420 5.50 4.40 -11.88
C VAL A 420 6.23 3.12 -11.46
N VAL A 421 5.50 2.14 -10.93
CA VAL A 421 6.10 0.89 -10.41
C VAL A 421 6.34 -0.17 -11.48
N ILE A 422 5.86 0.03 -12.71
CA ILE A 422 5.70 -1.03 -13.72
C ILE A 422 7.02 -1.71 -14.10
N PHE A 423 8.14 -0.98 -14.10
CA PHE A 423 9.47 -1.53 -14.39
C PHE A 423 10.10 -2.29 -13.21
N TRP A 424 9.66 -2.01 -11.98
CA TRP A 424 10.14 -2.75 -10.81
C TRP A 424 9.35 -4.03 -10.56
N LEU A 425 8.12 -4.12 -11.06
CA LEU A 425 7.27 -5.29 -10.91
C LEU A 425 7.94 -6.60 -11.39
N PRO A 426 8.58 -6.68 -12.58
CA PRO A 426 9.33 -7.88 -13.00
C PRO A 426 10.47 -8.29 -12.05
N LEU A 427 11.08 -7.34 -11.34
CA LEU A 427 12.18 -7.61 -10.42
C LEU A 427 11.75 -8.53 -9.26
N ALA A 428 10.47 -8.53 -8.91
CA ALA A 428 9.86 -9.43 -7.93
C ALA A 428 10.17 -10.90 -8.21
N TYR A 429 10.18 -11.28 -9.49
CA TYR A 429 10.43 -12.65 -9.91
C TYR A 429 11.87 -12.87 -10.33
N PHE A 430 12.46 -11.94 -11.09
CA PHE A 430 13.80 -12.12 -11.63
C PHE A 430 14.87 -12.14 -10.54
N ARG A 431 14.76 -11.31 -9.50
CA ARG A 431 15.70 -11.32 -8.36
C ARG A 431 15.72 -12.68 -7.65
N PHE A 432 14.54 -13.27 -7.42
CA PHE A 432 14.41 -14.44 -6.54
C PHE A 432 14.47 -15.78 -7.26
N PHE A 433 13.92 -15.88 -8.47
CA PHE A 433 13.69 -17.17 -9.11
C PHE A 433 14.49 -17.39 -10.40
N TRP A 434 15.24 -16.39 -10.87
CA TRP A 434 16.03 -16.54 -12.09
C TRP A 434 17.53 -16.38 -11.80
N PRO A 435 18.30 -17.49 -11.73
CA PRO A 435 19.74 -17.42 -11.43
C PRO A 435 20.54 -16.60 -12.45
N ARG A 436 20.09 -16.57 -13.71
CA ARG A 436 20.75 -15.81 -14.79
C ARG A 436 20.59 -14.29 -14.65
N PHE A 437 19.64 -13.82 -13.85
CA PHE A 437 19.43 -12.39 -13.62
C PHE A 437 20.65 -11.75 -12.94
N ASN A 438 21.01 -10.55 -13.38
CA ASN A 438 22.26 -9.87 -13.01
C ASN A 438 22.03 -8.36 -12.73
N ALA A 439 23.06 -7.70 -12.20
CA ALA A 439 22.99 -6.28 -11.82
C ALA A 439 22.71 -5.32 -13.00
N TRP A 440 22.93 -5.72 -14.25
CA TRP A 440 22.64 -4.88 -15.42
C TRP A 440 21.15 -4.83 -15.76
N GLY A 441 20.45 -5.96 -15.68
CA GLY A 441 18.98 -5.96 -15.82
C GLY A 441 18.30 -5.17 -14.70
N GLU A 442 18.85 -5.24 -13.50
CA GLU A 442 18.45 -4.44 -12.33
C GLU A 442 18.62 -2.93 -12.58
N LEU A 443 19.78 -2.51 -13.08
CA LEU A 443 20.05 -1.12 -13.47
C LEU A 443 19.12 -0.66 -14.60
N ALA A 444 18.87 -1.50 -15.60
CA ALA A 444 17.99 -1.17 -16.71
C ALA A 444 16.56 -0.87 -16.23
N ALA A 445 16.01 -1.72 -15.35
CA ALA A 445 14.71 -1.49 -14.74
C ALA A 445 14.67 -0.15 -13.98
N THR A 446 15.71 0.16 -13.24
CA THR A 446 15.74 1.31 -12.33
C THR A 446 15.99 2.63 -13.04
N ILE A 447 16.92 2.65 -14.01
CA ILE A 447 17.31 3.86 -14.73
C ILE A 447 16.32 4.19 -15.84
N LEU A 448 15.90 3.19 -16.62
CA LEU A 448 15.03 3.41 -17.78
C LEU A 448 13.55 3.44 -17.39
N GLY A 449 13.18 2.91 -16.22
CA GLY A 449 11.79 2.73 -15.85
C GLY A 449 10.97 4.02 -15.80
N ILE A 450 11.41 5.01 -15.02
CA ILE A 450 10.68 6.30 -14.92
C ILE A 450 10.71 7.06 -16.26
N PRO A 451 11.87 7.27 -16.93
CA PRO A 451 11.90 7.99 -18.20
C PRO A 451 11.00 7.38 -19.28
N LEU A 452 11.04 6.05 -19.45
CA LEU A 452 10.17 5.38 -20.42
C LEU A 452 8.70 5.44 -20.00
N SER A 453 8.40 5.31 -18.71
CA SER A 453 7.03 5.42 -18.22
C SER A 453 6.45 6.82 -18.44
N VAL A 454 7.21 7.88 -18.16
CA VAL A 454 6.82 9.28 -18.42
C VAL A 454 6.64 9.53 -19.91
N PHE A 455 7.58 9.08 -20.73
CA PHE A 455 7.50 9.24 -22.18
C PHE A 455 6.26 8.55 -22.77
N PHE A 456 6.01 7.29 -22.41
CA PHE A 456 4.84 6.57 -22.90
C PHE A 456 3.53 7.15 -22.36
N TRP A 457 3.48 7.50 -21.07
CA TRP A 457 2.23 7.91 -20.44
C TRP A 457 1.79 9.31 -20.88
N PHE A 458 2.69 10.30 -20.78
CA PHE A 458 2.36 11.70 -21.05
C PHE A 458 2.71 12.14 -22.48
N ILE A 459 3.87 11.74 -23.02
CA ILE A 459 4.32 12.23 -24.34
C ILE A 459 3.61 11.49 -25.47
N LEU A 460 3.37 10.18 -25.32
CA LEU A 460 2.59 9.38 -26.29
C LEU A 460 1.09 9.32 -25.98
N ASP A 461 0.60 10.11 -25.02
CA ASP A 461 -0.83 10.24 -24.70
C ASP A 461 -1.54 8.90 -24.40
N PHE A 462 -0.87 8.04 -23.61
CA PHE A 462 -1.49 6.79 -23.15
C PHE A 462 -2.34 6.97 -21.89
N GLU A 463 -2.27 8.12 -21.23
CA GLU A 463 -3.05 8.42 -20.03
C GLU A 463 -4.57 8.44 -20.28
N HIS A 464 -5.00 8.83 -21.47
CA HIS A 464 -6.41 8.85 -21.87
C HIS A 464 -6.86 7.56 -22.56
N LYS A 465 -5.98 6.57 -22.72
CA LYS A 465 -6.33 5.27 -23.30
C LYS A 465 -6.85 4.31 -22.21
N PRO A 466 -7.57 3.25 -22.59
CA PRO A 466 -7.94 2.20 -21.64
C PRO A 466 -6.71 1.68 -20.87
N ILE A 467 -6.87 1.51 -19.55
CA ILE A 467 -5.77 1.15 -18.63
C ILE A 467 -4.95 -0.04 -19.15
N TRP A 468 -5.60 -1.10 -19.65
CA TRP A 468 -4.91 -2.28 -20.17
C TRP A 468 -3.96 -1.99 -21.33
N LYS A 469 -4.25 -0.98 -22.17
CA LYS A 469 -3.38 -0.61 -23.30
C LYS A 469 -2.12 0.07 -22.80
N GLY A 470 -2.27 1.13 -22.00
CA GLY A 470 -1.13 1.90 -21.47
C GLY A 470 -0.26 1.05 -20.55
N THR A 471 -0.87 0.50 -19.49
CA THR A 471 -0.17 -0.34 -18.51
C THR A 471 0.34 -1.64 -19.12
N GLY A 472 -0.43 -2.30 -19.98
CA GLY A 472 -0.04 -3.57 -20.59
C GLY A 472 1.15 -3.41 -21.54
N LEU A 473 1.15 -2.36 -22.38
CA LEU A 473 2.27 -2.09 -23.27
C LEU A 473 3.54 -1.73 -22.48
N LEU A 474 3.40 -0.86 -21.47
CA LEU A 474 4.50 -0.52 -20.56
C LEU A 474 5.08 -1.75 -19.86
N PHE A 475 4.23 -2.68 -19.43
CA PHE A 475 4.66 -3.91 -18.80
C PHE A 475 5.46 -4.81 -19.76
N VAL A 476 5.01 -4.93 -21.02
CA VAL A 476 5.75 -5.67 -22.05
C VAL A 476 7.09 -5.00 -22.34
N ILE A 477 7.13 -3.68 -22.45
CA ILE A 477 8.38 -2.92 -22.64
C ILE A 477 9.32 -3.17 -21.47
N ALA A 478 8.83 -3.08 -20.23
CA ALA A 478 9.61 -3.37 -19.04
C ALA A 478 10.22 -4.77 -19.09
N LEU A 479 9.42 -5.80 -19.39
CA LEU A 479 9.92 -7.17 -19.52
C LEU A 479 11.00 -7.28 -20.59
N LEU A 480 10.75 -6.74 -21.79
CA LEU A 480 11.70 -6.83 -22.91
C LEU A 480 13.01 -6.09 -22.59
N THR A 481 12.94 -4.87 -22.07
CA THR A 481 14.12 -4.09 -21.68
C THR A 481 14.96 -4.83 -20.65
N ILE A 482 14.33 -5.38 -19.61
CA ILE A 482 15.02 -6.08 -18.53
C ILE A 482 15.63 -7.40 -19.04
N LEU A 483 14.87 -8.17 -19.82
CA LEU A 483 15.33 -9.44 -20.40
C LEU A 483 16.50 -9.22 -21.35
N LEU A 484 16.38 -8.26 -22.27
CA LEU A 484 17.42 -7.92 -23.23
C LEU A 484 18.72 -7.53 -22.52
N MET A 485 18.63 -6.57 -21.58
CA MET A 485 19.81 -6.12 -20.84
C MET A 485 20.43 -7.22 -20.00
N THR A 486 19.64 -8.11 -19.41
CA THR A 486 20.15 -9.26 -18.66
C THR A 486 20.91 -10.22 -19.57
N LEU A 487 20.34 -10.59 -20.72
CA LEU A 487 20.90 -11.60 -21.61
C LEU A 487 22.14 -11.12 -22.36
N LEU A 488 22.21 -9.83 -22.70
CA LEU A 488 23.37 -9.22 -23.38
C LEU A 488 24.57 -8.98 -22.47
N THR A 489 24.39 -9.07 -21.15
CA THR A 489 25.46 -8.76 -20.18
C THR A 489 25.93 -10.00 -19.43
N PRO A 490 27.16 -9.99 -18.87
CA PRO A 490 27.73 -11.17 -18.20
C PRO A 490 26.87 -11.67 -17.03
N PRO A 491 26.81 -13.00 -16.80
CA PRO A 491 26.14 -13.56 -15.62
C PRO A 491 26.92 -13.23 -14.33
N GLU A 492 26.23 -13.32 -13.19
CA GLU A 492 26.83 -13.19 -11.87
C GLU A 492 27.78 -14.36 -11.56
N THR A 493 28.73 -14.15 -10.65
CA THR A 493 29.69 -15.19 -10.25
C THR A 493 29.02 -16.32 -9.47
N GLU A 494 29.56 -17.54 -9.59
CA GLU A 494 29.05 -18.71 -8.87
C GLU A 494 29.09 -18.55 -7.34
N GLU A 495 30.07 -17.82 -6.82
CA GLU A 495 30.18 -17.49 -5.39
C GLU A 495 28.97 -16.66 -4.92
N THR A 496 28.67 -15.57 -5.65
CA THR A 496 27.54 -14.69 -5.37
C THR A 496 26.22 -15.46 -5.42
N LEU A 497 26.00 -16.23 -6.48
CA LEU A 497 24.80 -17.04 -6.67
C LEU A 497 24.63 -18.11 -5.59
N THR A 498 25.74 -18.74 -5.18
CA THR A 498 25.75 -19.70 -4.08
C THR A 498 25.40 -19.03 -2.75
N GLY A 499 25.97 -17.86 -2.46
CA GLY A 499 25.68 -17.07 -1.26
C GLY A 499 24.21 -16.68 -1.17
N PHE A 500 23.65 -16.16 -2.26
CA PHE A 500 22.23 -15.83 -2.36
C PHE A 500 21.35 -17.08 -2.14
N TYR A 501 21.65 -18.19 -2.82
CA TYR A 501 20.87 -19.42 -2.71
C TYR A 501 20.83 -19.96 -1.27
N LYS A 502 21.99 -20.01 -0.59
CA LYS A 502 22.09 -20.53 0.79
C LYS A 502 21.31 -19.67 1.78
N ARG A 503 21.26 -18.35 1.58
CA ARG A 503 20.58 -17.39 2.45
C ARG A 503 19.08 -17.27 2.16
N CYS A 504 18.71 -17.02 0.90
CA CYS A 504 17.34 -16.77 0.48
C CYS A 504 16.51 -18.06 0.37
N ARG A 505 17.15 -19.17 -0.04
CA ARG A 505 16.54 -20.49 -0.24
C ARG A 505 15.27 -20.46 -1.13
N PRO A 506 15.38 -19.95 -2.36
CA PRO A 506 14.25 -19.84 -3.27
C PRO A 506 13.67 -21.23 -3.65
N PRO A 507 12.34 -21.39 -3.68
CA PRO A 507 11.68 -22.69 -3.91
C PRO A 507 11.75 -23.20 -5.37
N ILE A 508 12.01 -22.32 -6.35
CA ILE A 508 12.00 -22.63 -7.78
C ILE A 508 13.13 -21.88 -8.51
N GLY A 509 13.58 -22.41 -9.65
CA GLY A 509 14.54 -21.78 -10.56
C GLY A 509 16.00 -22.14 -10.33
N TRP A 510 16.35 -22.62 -9.13
CA TRP A 510 17.74 -22.86 -8.71
C TRP A 510 18.13 -24.35 -8.73
N LYS A 511 17.73 -25.08 -9.80
CA LYS A 511 17.91 -26.56 -9.89
C LYS A 511 19.37 -27.00 -9.71
N LYS A 512 20.33 -26.29 -10.31
CA LYS A 512 21.78 -26.55 -10.16
C LYS A 512 22.21 -26.51 -8.70
N TYR A 513 21.89 -25.42 -8.00
CA TYR A 513 22.28 -25.20 -6.61
C TYR A 513 21.57 -26.12 -5.63
N LYS A 514 20.31 -26.49 -5.90
CA LYS A 514 19.58 -27.50 -5.12
C LYS A 514 20.26 -28.87 -5.17
N LYS A 515 20.82 -29.27 -6.32
CA LYS A 515 21.59 -30.51 -6.46
C LYS A 515 22.93 -30.44 -5.72
N LEU A 516 23.61 -29.28 -5.77
CA LEU A 516 24.91 -29.07 -5.10
C LEU A 516 24.77 -28.98 -3.58
N TYR A 517 23.66 -28.44 -3.08
CA TYR A 517 23.43 -28.17 -1.66
C TYR A 517 22.07 -28.71 -1.17
N PRO A 518 21.84 -30.03 -1.22
CA PRO A 518 20.51 -30.62 -0.94
C PRO A 518 20.05 -30.38 0.50
N GLY A 519 20.96 -30.27 1.47
CA GLY A 519 20.64 -30.02 2.88
C GLY A 519 20.09 -28.63 3.19
N VAL A 520 20.29 -27.64 2.31
CA VAL A 520 19.91 -26.23 2.57
C VAL A 520 18.39 -26.02 2.58
N THR A 521 17.67 -26.77 1.76
CA THR A 521 16.21 -26.63 1.56
C THR A 521 15.43 -27.85 2.05
N LYS A 522 16.06 -28.73 2.84
CA LYS A 522 15.47 -30.01 3.26
C LYS A 522 14.15 -29.82 4.04
N ASP A 523 14.12 -28.84 4.92
CA ASP A 523 12.96 -28.56 5.79
C ASP A 523 12.03 -27.46 5.22
N ASP A 524 12.35 -26.95 4.02
CA ASP A 524 11.56 -25.90 3.37
C ASP A 524 10.39 -26.49 2.58
N PRO A 525 9.20 -25.87 2.59
CA PRO A 525 8.08 -26.35 1.79
C PRO A 525 8.38 -26.31 0.30
N THR A 526 7.94 -27.34 -0.42
CA THR A 526 8.11 -27.44 -1.87
C THR A 526 7.37 -26.32 -2.60
N PHE A 527 7.83 -25.98 -3.80
CA PHE A 527 7.14 -24.99 -4.64
C PHE A 527 5.67 -25.38 -4.91
N GLY A 528 5.39 -26.65 -5.25
CA GLY A 528 4.03 -27.10 -5.50
C GLY A 528 3.11 -26.91 -4.28
N TYR A 529 3.64 -27.14 -3.07
CA TYR A 529 2.92 -26.87 -1.83
C TYR A 529 2.65 -25.37 -1.64
N GLN A 530 3.64 -24.51 -1.88
CA GLN A 530 3.48 -23.05 -1.75
C GLN A 530 2.51 -22.49 -2.81
N PHE A 531 2.57 -23.02 -4.04
CA PHE A 531 1.66 -22.65 -5.13
C PHE A 531 0.20 -22.98 -4.78
N ILE A 532 -0.07 -24.20 -4.31
CA ILE A 532 -1.43 -24.59 -3.92
C ILE A 532 -1.91 -23.79 -2.69
N SER A 533 -1.04 -23.57 -1.71
CA SER A 533 -1.35 -22.72 -0.55
C SER A 533 -1.70 -21.29 -0.99
N SER A 534 -0.98 -20.74 -1.96
CA SER A 534 -1.26 -19.42 -2.52
C SER A 534 -2.60 -19.40 -3.24
N LEU A 535 -2.92 -20.43 -4.03
CA LEU A 535 -4.22 -20.55 -4.72
C LEU A 535 -5.38 -20.58 -3.71
N TYR A 536 -5.27 -21.35 -2.63
CA TYR A 536 -6.27 -21.32 -1.55
C TYR A 536 -6.37 -19.94 -0.91
N GLY A 537 -5.25 -19.25 -0.68
CA GLY A 537 -5.25 -17.88 -0.17
C GLY A 537 -5.96 -16.90 -1.11
N ILE A 538 -5.74 -17.02 -2.43
CA ILE A 538 -6.40 -16.19 -3.45
C ILE A 538 -7.90 -16.45 -3.46
N LEU A 539 -8.32 -17.72 -3.45
CA LEU A 539 -9.73 -18.10 -3.39
C LEU A 539 -10.40 -17.62 -2.10
N ALA A 540 -9.67 -17.67 -0.97
CA ALA A 540 -10.17 -17.16 0.30
C ALA A 540 -10.36 -15.64 0.28
N CYS A 541 -9.37 -14.90 -0.26
CA CYS A 541 -9.45 -13.45 -0.42
C CYS A 541 -10.54 -13.04 -1.42
N PHE A 542 -10.74 -13.82 -2.48
CA PHE A 542 -11.82 -13.59 -3.45
C PHE A 542 -13.19 -13.77 -2.81
N GLY A 543 -13.41 -14.87 -2.08
CA GLY A 543 -14.64 -15.10 -1.32
C GLY A 543 -14.91 -13.98 -0.32
N LEU A 544 -13.88 -13.53 0.40
CA LEU A 544 -13.98 -12.43 1.35
C LEU A 544 -14.37 -11.10 0.70
N ALA A 545 -13.75 -10.74 -0.43
CA ALA A 545 -14.07 -9.52 -1.16
C ALA A 545 -15.49 -9.57 -1.78
N MET A 546 -15.87 -10.71 -2.35
CA MET A 546 -17.23 -10.93 -2.88
C MET A 546 -18.28 -10.79 -1.79
N SER A 547 -18.08 -11.42 -0.62
CA SER A 547 -19.00 -11.27 0.52
C SER A 547 -19.09 -9.83 0.99
N THR A 548 -17.96 -9.13 1.04
CA THR A 548 -17.89 -7.72 1.45
C THR A 548 -18.75 -6.83 0.54
N ASN A 549 -18.66 -7.01 -0.78
CA ASN A 549 -19.51 -6.29 -1.74
C ASN A 549 -20.99 -6.72 -1.65
N ALA A 550 -21.25 -8.03 -1.52
CA ALA A 550 -22.59 -8.58 -1.57
C ALA A 550 -23.47 -8.16 -0.39
N ILE A 551 -22.88 -7.83 0.76
CA ILE A 551 -23.60 -7.27 1.92
C ILE A 551 -24.36 -6.00 1.52
N PHE A 552 -23.75 -5.13 0.72
CA PHE A 552 -24.37 -3.86 0.32
C PHE A 552 -25.55 -4.05 -0.65
N MET A 553 -25.55 -5.13 -1.42
CA MET A 553 -26.63 -5.45 -2.37
C MET A 553 -27.65 -6.43 -1.79
N GLU A 554 -27.61 -6.67 -0.46
CA GLU A 554 -28.47 -7.61 0.26
C GLU A 554 -28.50 -9.03 -0.35
N ASN A 555 -27.43 -9.40 -1.06
CA ASN A 555 -27.32 -10.70 -1.72
C ASN A 555 -26.75 -11.73 -0.76
N TRP A 556 -27.59 -12.17 0.18
CA TRP A 556 -27.20 -13.08 1.26
C TRP A 556 -26.64 -14.41 0.77
N LEU A 557 -27.07 -14.89 -0.40
CA LEU A 557 -26.51 -16.09 -1.02
C LEU A 557 -25.01 -15.92 -1.30
N ILE A 558 -24.61 -14.83 -1.97
CA ILE A 558 -23.20 -14.55 -2.25
C ILE A 558 -22.45 -14.24 -0.96
N VAL A 559 -23.08 -13.57 0.02
CA VAL A 559 -22.46 -13.31 1.33
C VAL A 559 -22.07 -14.63 2.01
N PHE A 560 -23.01 -15.56 2.20
CA PHE A 560 -22.74 -16.82 2.88
C PHE A 560 -21.85 -17.75 2.07
N ALA A 561 -22.03 -17.82 0.75
CA ALA A 561 -21.17 -18.63 -0.12
C ALA A 561 -19.71 -18.12 -0.10
N GLY A 562 -19.51 -16.80 -0.22
CA GLY A 562 -18.18 -16.19 -0.18
C GLY A 562 -17.50 -16.32 1.19
N LEU A 563 -18.25 -16.19 2.30
CA LEU A 563 -17.71 -16.37 3.65
C LEU A 563 -17.35 -17.84 3.90
N SER A 564 -18.20 -18.77 3.48
CA SER A 564 -17.92 -20.21 3.56
C SER A 564 -16.70 -20.58 2.74
N GLY A 565 -16.55 -20.01 1.53
CA GLY A 565 -15.35 -20.15 0.71
C GLY A 565 -14.11 -19.57 1.40
N ALA A 566 -14.21 -18.36 1.97
CA ALA A 566 -13.12 -17.72 2.70
C ALA A 566 -12.64 -18.55 3.89
N VAL A 567 -13.56 -19.06 4.70
CA VAL A 567 -13.26 -19.94 5.84
C VAL A 567 -12.70 -21.28 5.36
N GLY A 568 -13.32 -21.92 4.38
CA GLY A 568 -12.92 -23.23 3.87
C GLY A 568 -11.53 -23.21 3.24
N PHE A 569 -11.29 -22.33 2.27
CA PHE A 569 -9.99 -22.20 1.63
C PHE A 569 -8.93 -21.63 2.58
N GLY A 570 -9.30 -20.70 3.47
CA GLY A 570 -8.41 -20.19 4.51
C GLY A 570 -7.95 -21.30 5.47
N TYR A 571 -8.86 -22.17 5.91
CA TYR A 571 -8.55 -23.34 6.72
C TYR A 571 -7.62 -24.31 6.00
N LEU A 572 -7.91 -24.64 4.73
CA LEU A 572 -7.06 -25.51 3.92
C LEU A 572 -5.64 -24.95 3.75
N MET A 573 -5.52 -23.64 3.53
CA MET A 573 -4.25 -22.94 3.45
C MET A 573 -3.49 -22.99 4.78
N ILE A 574 -4.14 -22.73 5.90
CA ILE A 574 -3.53 -22.73 7.24
C ILE A 574 -3.09 -24.16 7.62
N LYS A 575 -3.96 -25.14 7.44
CA LYS A 575 -3.71 -26.56 7.73
C LYS A 575 -2.53 -27.10 6.91
N ARG A 576 -2.39 -26.66 5.66
CA ARG A 576 -1.11 -26.81 4.96
C ARG A 576 -0.07 -26.00 5.71
N SER A 577 0.00 -24.70 5.50
CA SER A 577 1.18 -23.85 5.76
C SER A 577 1.79 -23.85 7.17
N MET A 578 1.05 -24.28 8.21
CA MET A 578 1.55 -24.35 9.59
C MET A 578 2.14 -25.71 10.00
N PHE A 579 1.86 -26.78 9.24
CA PHE A 579 2.33 -28.14 9.43
C PHE A 579 3.14 -28.62 8.20
#